data_AF-A0A1H1KKQ8-F1
#
_entry.id   AF-A0A1H1KKQ8-F1
#
_cell.length_a   1.000
_cell.length_b   1.000
_cell.length_c   1.000
_cell.angle_alpha   90.00
_cell.angle_beta   90.00
_cell.angle_gamma   90.00
#
_symmetry.space_group_name_H-M   'P 1'
#
loop_
_entity.id
_entity.type
_entity.pdbx_description
1 polymer ?
#
loop_
_entity_poly.entity_id
_entity_poly.type
_entity_poly.pdbx_seq_one_letter_code
_entity_poly.pdbx_strand_id
1 'polypeptide(L)'
;MTQQVIISEALARVLAVSAGPVRVSEKWGFRENQRVLAQAVATLPIRTFSGSILYLWSDGTATVKFDYDFAFDAERELVSNGRVDLHYLTRLAS
;
A
#
# COMPACT_ATOMS: atom_id res chain seq x y z
N MET A 1 32.96 -4.48 -28.79
CA MET A 1 33.10 -5.47 -27.70
C MET A 1 31.96 -5.26 -26.72
N THR A 2 30.97 -6.15 -26.72
CA THR A 2 29.79 -6.11 -25.83
C THR A 2 30.10 -6.93 -24.58
N GLN A 3 30.30 -6.26 -23.45
CA GLN A 3 30.44 -6.93 -22.15
C GLN A 3 29.06 -7.49 -21.74
N GLN A 4 28.92 -8.81 -21.81
CA GLN A 4 27.79 -9.52 -21.20
C GLN A 4 28.02 -9.57 -19.69
N VAL A 5 27.25 -8.77 -18.95
CA VAL A 5 27.22 -8.80 -17.49
C VAL A 5 26.49 -10.08 -17.07
N ILE A 6 27.23 -11.07 -16.58
CA ILE A 6 26.67 -12.29 -16.00
C ILE A 6 26.15 -11.91 -14.61
N ILE A 7 24.86 -11.62 -14.50
CA ILE A 7 24.21 -11.37 -13.21
C ILE A 7 24.06 -12.72 -12.50
N SER A 8 24.86 -12.93 -11.45
CA SER A 8 24.76 -14.12 -10.59
C SER A 8 23.36 -14.21 -9.95
N GLU A 9 22.82 -15.42 -9.77
CA GLU A 9 21.48 -15.64 -9.19
C GLU A 9 21.30 -14.98 -7.81
N ALA A 10 22.38 -14.91 -7.02
CA ALA A 10 22.40 -14.20 -5.74
C ALA A 10 22.25 -12.68 -5.90
N LEU A 11 22.88 -12.09 -6.92
CA LEU A 11 22.74 -10.66 -7.25
C LEU A 11 21.33 -10.36 -7.76
N ALA A 12 20.73 -11.26 -8.55
CA ALA A 12 19.35 -11.14 -8.97
C ALA A 12 18.37 -11.16 -7.78
N ARG A 13 18.60 -12.01 -6.78
CA ARG A 13 17.80 -12.03 -5.53
C ARG A 13 17.96 -10.75 -4.72
N VAL A 14 19.19 -10.25 -4.55
CA VAL A 14 19.44 -8.99 -3.82
C VAL A 14 18.83 -7.79 -4.57
N LEU A 15 18.94 -7.76 -5.90
CA LEU A 15 18.30 -6.73 -6.72
C LEU A 15 16.78 -6.83 -6.71
N ALA A 16 16.19 -8.03 -6.61
CA ALA A 16 14.75 -8.20 -6.44
C ALA A 16 14.25 -7.71 -5.07
N VAL A 17 15.08 -7.81 -4.03
CA VAL A 17 14.80 -7.24 -2.70
C VAL A 17 14.99 -5.71 -2.69
N SER A 18 15.91 -5.18 -3.50
CA SER A 18 16.13 -3.74 -3.70
C SER A 18 15.18 -3.12 -4.73
N ALA A 19 14.45 -3.94 -5.51
CA ALA A 19 13.47 -3.46 -6.45
C ALA A 19 12.34 -2.85 -5.61
N GLY A 20 12.16 -1.54 -5.74
CA GLY A 20 11.07 -0.85 -5.07
C GLY A 20 9.74 -1.57 -5.29
N PRO A 21 8.79 -1.41 -4.36
CA PRO A 21 7.51 -2.11 -4.41
C PRO A 21 6.86 -1.95 -5.78
N VAL A 22 6.46 -3.09 -6.35
CA VAL A 22 5.86 -3.16 -7.68
C VAL A 22 4.34 -3.06 -7.53
N ARG A 23 3.70 -2.37 -8.47
CA ARG A 23 2.24 -2.31 -8.54
C ARG A 23 1.69 -3.69 -8.87
N VAL A 24 0.70 -4.13 -8.09
CA VAL A 24 0.04 -5.43 -8.24
C VAL A 24 -1.47 -5.25 -8.36
N SER A 25 -2.16 -6.14 -9.06
CA SER A 25 -3.61 -6.04 -9.25
C SER A 25 -4.42 -6.56 -8.06
N GLU A 26 -3.86 -7.51 -7.30
CA GLU A 26 -4.50 -8.12 -6.13
C GLU A 26 -3.46 -8.55 -5.09
N LYS A 27 -3.76 -8.35 -3.81
CA LYS A 27 -3.00 -8.90 -2.68
C LYS A 27 -3.90 -9.07 -1.47
N TRP A 28 -3.82 -10.22 -0.79
CA TRP A 28 -4.60 -10.53 0.42
C TRP A 28 -6.13 -10.29 0.25
N GLY A 29 -6.64 -10.45 -0.97
CA GLY A 29 -8.04 -10.22 -1.30
C GLY A 29 -8.44 -8.74 -1.39
N PHE A 30 -7.48 -7.82 -1.43
CA PHE A 30 -7.67 -6.42 -1.83
C PHE A 30 -7.38 -6.27 -3.32
N ARG A 31 -8.19 -5.48 -4.01
CA ARG A 31 -8.08 -5.17 -5.43
C ARG A 31 -8.03 -3.68 -5.68
N GLU A 32 -7.47 -3.29 -6.82
CA GLU A 32 -7.59 -1.92 -7.31
C GLU A 32 -9.07 -1.55 -7.55
N ASN A 33 -9.41 -0.27 -7.33
CA ASN A 33 -10.76 0.29 -7.36
C ASN A 33 -11.75 -0.30 -6.34
N GLN A 34 -11.27 -1.07 -5.35
CA GLN A 34 -12.13 -1.59 -4.28
C GLN A 34 -12.37 -0.54 -3.19
N ARG A 35 -13.60 -0.53 -2.66
CA ARG A 35 -13.97 0.27 -1.48
C ARG A 35 -13.37 -0.31 -0.20
N VAL A 36 -12.77 0.56 0.60
CA VAL A 36 -12.11 0.21 1.85
C VAL A 36 -12.43 1.21 2.94
N LEU A 37 -12.36 0.75 4.19
CA LEU A 37 -12.34 1.60 5.37
C LEU A 37 -10.94 1.58 5.97
N ALA A 38 -10.30 2.74 6.06
CA ALA A 38 -9.07 2.88 6.84
C ALA A 38 -9.43 3.17 8.30
N GLN A 39 -8.70 2.57 9.24
CA GLN A 39 -8.92 2.77 10.68
C GLN A 39 -7.66 3.34 11.33
N ALA A 40 -7.76 4.58 11.83
CA ALA A 40 -6.74 5.19 12.66
C ALA A 40 -6.94 4.71 14.11
N VAL A 41 -5.99 3.94 14.62
CA VAL A 41 -6.05 3.20 15.90
C VAL A 41 -5.06 3.71 16.95
N ALA A 42 -4.16 4.64 16.62
CA ALA A 42 -3.12 5.12 17.53
C ALA A 42 -3.67 6.06 18.62
N THR A 43 -4.87 6.64 18.42
CA THR A 43 -5.52 7.50 19.41
C THR A 43 -6.98 7.09 19.62
N LEU A 44 -7.44 7.17 20.87
CA LEU A 44 -8.86 7.00 21.18
C LEU A 44 -9.57 8.37 21.11
N PRO A 45 -10.80 8.43 20.55
CA PRO A 45 -11.56 7.32 19.95
C PRO A 45 -11.02 6.93 18.56
N ILE A 46 -11.09 5.63 18.24
CA ILE A 46 -10.72 5.09 16.91
C ILE A 46 -11.53 5.81 15.84
N ARG A 47 -10.85 6.34 14.82
CA ARG A 47 -11.48 7.02 13.70
C ARG A 47 -11.44 6.15 12.46
N THR A 48 -12.53 6.13 11.71
CA THR A 48 -12.62 5.38 10.46
C THR A 48 -12.86 6.32 9.29
N PHE A 49 -12.22 6.03 8.17
CA PHE A 49 -12.28 6.84 6.96
C PHE A 49 -12.58 5.95 5.77
N SER A 50 -13.59 6.31 4.99
CA SER A 50 -13.92 5.59 3.77
C SER A 50 -13.10 6.09 2.58
N GLY A 51 -12.73 5.16 1.72
CA GLY A 51 -11.98 5.46 0.51
C GLY A 51 -12.00 4.30 -0.48
N SER A 52 -11.26 4.49 -1.56
CA SER A 52 -11.10 3.52 -2.63
C SER A 52 -9.62 3.29 -2.91
N ILE A 53 -9.19 2.04 -3.08
CA ILE A 53 -7.81 1.74 -3.46
C ILE A 53 -7.59 2.20 -4.91
N LEU A 54 -6.64 3.11 -5.13
CA LEU A 54 -6.17 3.48 -6.47
C LEU A 54 -5.13 2.49 -6.97
N TYR A 55 -4.09 2.25 -6.16
CA TYR A 55 -2.96 1.41 -6.51
C TYR A 55 -2.63 0.49 -5.35
N LEU A 56 -2.29 -0.76 -5.66
CA LEU A 56 -1.87 -1.74 -4.68
C LEU A 56 -0.40 -2.10 -4.91
N TRP A 57 0.35 -2.26 -3.83
CA TRP A 57 1.80 -2.46 -3.88
C TRP A 57 2.19 -3.83 -3.31
N SER A 58 3.24 -4.42 -3.88
CA SER A 58 3.73 -5.76 -3.51
C SER A 58 4.27 -5.83 -2.08
N ASP A 59 4.61 -4.69 -1.46
CA ASP A 59 5.05 -4.59 -0.06
C ASP A 59 3.90 -4.76 0.95
N GLY A 60 2.65 -4.67 0.51
CA GLY A 60 1.49 -4.72 1.41
C GLY A 60 0.96 -3.35 1.78
N THR A 61 1.35 -2.33 1.02
CA THR A 61 0.76 -0.99 1.10
C THR A 61 -0.18 -0.74 -0.09
N ALA A 62 -1.04 0.25 0.05
CA ALA A 62 -1.96 0.70 -0.98
C ALA A 62 -2.05 2.22 -1.01
N THR A 63 -2.13 2.79 -2.20
CA THR A 63 -2.51 4.19 -2.36
C THR A 63 -4.04 4.26 -2.34
N VAL A 64 -4.59 4.91 -1.32
CA VAL A 64 -6.03 5.03 -1.11
C VAL A 64 -6.46 6.45 -1.42
N LYS A 65 -7.52 6.60 -2.20
CA LYS A 65 -8.24 7.85 -2.37
C LYS A 65 -9.36 7.90 -1.35
N PHE A 66 -9.25 8.79 -0.37
CA PHE A 66 -10.29 9.01 0.63
C PHE A 66 -11.45 9.83 0.04
N ASP A 67 -12.67 9.61 0.53
CA ASP A 67 -13.86 10.31 0.03
C ASP A 67 -13.97 11.76 0.54
N TYR A 68 -13.41 12.02 1.71
CA TYR A 68 -13.46 13.30 2.39
C TYR A 68 -12.07 13.68 2.87
N ASP A 69 -11.82 14.99 2.94
CA ASP A 69 -10.68 15.52 3.68
C ASP A 69 -10.81 15.13 5.15
N PHE A 70 -9.73 14.57 5.68
CA PHE A 70 -9.66 14.11 7.05
C PHE A 70 -8.55 14.84 7.80
N ALA A 71 -8.64 14.86 9.14
CA ALA A 71 -7.73 15.62 9.97
C ALA A 71 -6.27 15.20 9.73
N PHE A 72 -5.37 16.18 9.62
CA PHE A 72 -3.94 15.98 9.37
C PHE A 72 -3.29 14.97 10.34
N ASP A 73 -3.73 14.95 11.59
CA ASP A 73 -3.25 14.00 12.59
C ASP A 73 -3.56 12.54 12.21
N ALA A 74 -4.74 12.28 11.65
CA ALA A 74 -5.14 10.97 11.19
C ALA A 74 -4.48 10.61 9.84
N GLU A 75 -4.18 11.59 9.00
CA GLU A 75 -3.38 11.41 7.78
C GLU A 75 -1.97 10.95 8.12
N ARG A 76 -1.30 11.62 9.07
CA ARG A 76 0.06 11.26 9.48
C ARG A 76 0.15 9.87 10.09
N GLU A 77 -0.94 9.36 10.63
CA GLU A 77 -1.02 8.03 11.22
C GLU A 77 -1.27 6.95 10.17
N LEU A 78 -2.26 7.17 9.30
CA LEU A 78 -2.69 6.18 8.31
C LEU A 78 -1.81 6.15 7.07
N VAL A 79 -1.25 7.30 6.69
CA VAL A 79 -0.54 7.49 5.43
C VAL A 79 0.95 7.65 5.71
N SER A 80 1.72 6.63 5.34
CA SER A 80 3.19 6.69 5.31
C SER A 80 3.65 6.82 3.85
N ASN A 81 4.32 7.94 3.52
CA ASN A 81 4.80 8.23 2.16
C ASN A 81 3.70 8.17 1.07
N GLY A 82 2.49 8.64 1.37
CA GLY A 82 1.36 8.60 0.43
C GLY A 82 0.74 7.21 0.24
N ARG A 83 1.09 6.25 1.11
CA ARG A 83 0.56 4.88 1.09
C ARG A 83 0.04 4.48 2.45
N VAL A 84 -1.00 3.64 2.45
CA VAL A 84 -1.64 3.10 3.63
C VAL A 84 -1.30 1.61 3.72
N ASP A 85 -0.93 1.12 4.89
CA ASP A 85 -0.73 -0.31 5.10
C ASP A 85 -2.08 -1.04 4.97
N LEU A 86 -2.11 -2.15 4.23
CA LEU A 86 -3.30 -2.98 4.09
C LEU A 86 -3.81 -3.50 5.45
N HIS A 87 -2.95 -3.59 6.47
CA HIS A 87 -3.34 -3.98 7.83
C HIS A 87 -4.33 -3.02 8.47
N TYR A 88 -4.26 -1.72 8.15
CA TYR A 88 -5.20 -0.70 8.65
C TYR A 88 -6.45 -0.57 7.78
N LEU A 89 -6.55 -1.36 6.71
CA LEU A 89 -7.69 -1.35 5.80
C LEU A 89 -8.63 -2.52 6.10
N THR A 90 -9.91 -2.19 6.25
CA THR A 90 -10.99 -3.14 6.25
C THR A 90 -11.66 -3.14 4.88
N ARG A 91 -11.81 -4.33 4.30
CA ARG A 91 -12.53 -4.54 3.04
C ARG A 91 -14.01 -4.29 3.27
N LEU A 92 -14.59 -3.39 2.49
CA LEU A 92 -16.03 -3.33 2.36
C LEU A 92 -16.45 -4.38 1.33
N ALA A 93 -17.28 -5.33 1.76
CA ALA A 93 -17.91 -6.25 0.82
C ALA A 93 -18.72 -5.42 -0.19
N SER A 94 -18.49 -5.69 -1.47
CA SER A 94 -19.26 -5.09 -2.57
C SER A 94 -20.62 -5.75 -2.68
#